data_AF-A0A939BB90-F1
#
_entry.id   AF-A0A939BB90-F1
#
_cell.length_a   1.000
_cell.length_b   1.000
_cell.length_c   1.000
_cell.angle_alpha   90.00
_cell.angle_beta   90.00
_cell.angle_gamma   90.00
#
_symmetry.space_group_name_H-M   'P 1'
#
loop_
_entity.id
_entity.type
_entity.pdbx_description
1 polymer ?
#
loop_
_entity_poly.entity_id
_entity_poly.type
_entity_poly.pdbx_seq_one_letter_code
_entity_poly.pdbx_strand_id
1 'polypeptide(L)'
;LEESQHWSRERLLRFRDEKLRRLVAHAYGHVPYYRRLMNDAGVQPMSIQGLADLPKLPILTKDMLREQHAALRADDIDDAHVEIGVTGGTTGNPMRVRRDRASTVWQRAAYWRGFGWAGLHLGEPWVQVFGGSLGLVNVSRKE
;
A
#
# COMPACT_ATOMS: atom_id res chain seq x y z
N LEU A 1 -18.03 -3.86 1.55
CA LEU A 1 -17.39 -3.24 0.35
C LEU A 1 -18.39 -3.07 -0.79
N GLU A 2 -19.40 -3.95 -0.90
CA GLU A 2 -20.46 -3.90 -1.93
C GLU A 2 -21.16 -2.54 -2.03
N GLU A 3 -21.74 -2.04 -0.94
CA GLU A 3 -22.51 -0.78 -0.95
C GLU A 3 -21.72 0.42 -1.51
N SER A 4 -20.41 0.46 -1.24
CA SER A 4 -19.54 1.57 -1.61
C SER A 4 -19.35 1.76 -3.12
N GLN A 5 -19.64 0.73 -3.92
CA GLN A 5 -19.55 0.82 -5.38
C GLN A 5 -20.67 1.65 -6.02
N HIS A 6 -21.76 1.88 -5.28
CA HIS A 6 -22.91 2.66 -5.73
C HIS A 6 -23.00 4.03 -5.03
N TRP A 7 -21.97 4.40 -4.26
CA TRP A 7 -21.97 5.70 -3.60
C TRP A 7 -21.87 6.84 -4.62
N SER A 8 -22.53 7.96 -4.31
CA SER A 8 -22.36 9.18 -5.10
C SER A 8 -20.90 9.63 -5.09
N ARG A 9 -20.50 10.31 -6.16
CA ARG A 9 -19.15 10.90 -6.28
C ARG A 9 -18.81 11.77 -5.06
N GLU A 10 -19.76 12.58 -4.61
CA GLU A 10 -19.57 13.46 -3.45
C GLU A 10 -19.28 12.65 -2.16
N ARG A 11 -20.04 11.57 -1.91
CA ARG A 11 -19.82 10.69 -0.77
C ARG A 11 -18.45 10.00 -0.84
N LEU A 12 -18.05 9.54 -2.02
CA LEU A 12 -16.73 8.92 -2.24
C LEU A 12 -15.59 9.91 -1.96
N LEU A 13 -15.71 11.16 -2.41
CA LEU A 13 -14.70 12.18 -2.18
C LEU A 13 -14.56 12.52 -0.70
N ARG A 14 -15.67 12.72 0.02
CA ARG A 14 -15.64 12.95 1.47
C ARG A 14 -15.01 11.77 2.22
N PHE A 15 -15.38 10.55 1.87
CA PHE A 15 -14.83 9.34 2.49
C PHE A 15 -13.33 9.20 2.24
N ARG A 16 -12.86 9.47 1.02
CA ARG A 16 -11.42 9.49 0.69
C ARG A 16 -10.68 10.50 1.56
N ASP A 17 -11.18 11.72 1.67
CA ASP A 17 -10.51 12.80 2.41
C ASP A 17 -10.51 12.52 3.92
N GLU A 18 -11.58 11.92 4.46
CA GLU A 18 -11.61 11.41 5.85
C GLU A 18 -10.57 10.31 6.08
N LYS A 19 -10.46 9.34 5.16
CA LYS A 19 -9.45 8.27 5.25
C LYS A 19 -8.03 8.82 5.14
N LEU A 20 -7.79 9.80 4.27
CA LEU A 20 -6.50 10.46 4.13
C LEU A 20 -6.10 11.16 5.42
N ARG A 21 -7.00 11.96 6.02
CA ARG A 21 -6.75 12.63 7.31
C ARG A 21 -6.35 11.64 8.41
N ARG A 22 -7.10 10.53 8.53
CA ARG A 22 -6.79 9.47 9.50
C ARG A 22 -5.43 8.81 9.23
N LEU A 23 -5.11 8.53 7.97
CA LEU A 23 -3.84 7.92 7.59
C LEU A 23 -2.65 8.84 7.91
N VAL A 24 -2.74 10.13 7.60
CA VAL A 24 -1.67 11.09 7.89
C VAL A 24 -1.50 11.29 9.40
N ALA A 25 -2.61 11.40 10.15
CA ALA A 25 -2.56 11.51 11.60
C ALA A 25 -1.92 10.26 12.24
N HIS A 26 -2.30 9.07 11.76
CA HIS A 26 -1.70 7.80 12.19
C HIS A 26 -0.21 7.73 11.87
N ALA A 27 0.18 8.04 10.63
CA ALA A 27 1.57 8.04 10.20
C ALA A 27 2.44 8.98 11.05
N TYR A 28 1.96 10.21 11.30
CA TYR A 28 2.66 11.15 12.18
C TYR A 28 2.73 10.64 13.63
N GLY A 29 1.63 10.08 14.13
CA GLY A 29 1.49 9.60 15.50
C GLY A 29 2.32 8.36 15.82
N HIS A 30 2.44 7.42 14.87
CA HIS A 30 2.93 6.07 15.15
C HIS A 30 4.16 5.65 14.34
N VAL A 31 4.56 6.41 13.32
CA VAL A 31 5.71 6.06 12.48
C VAL A 31 6.83 7.08 12.67
N PRO A 32 7.95 6.71 13.34
CA PRO A 32 9.04 7.63 13.64
C PRO A 32 9.61 8.35 12.41
N TYR A 33 9.71 7.65 11.28
CA TYR A 33 10.19 8.23 10.03
C TYR A 33 9.28 9.38 9.53
N TYR A 34 7.96 9.16 9.45
CA TYR A 34 7.03 10.19 8.95
C TYR A 34 6.93 11.36 9.92
N ARG A 35 6.96 11.11 11.23
CA ARG A 35 6.98 12.18 12.24
C ARG A 35 8.15 13.14 12.04
N ARG A 36 9.38 12.59 11.87
CA ARG A 36 10.57 13.41 11.59
C ARG A 36 10.44 14.16 10.26
N LEU A 37 10.10 13.44 9.20
CA LEU A 37 9.99 13.99 7.85
C LEU A 37 8.99 15.15 7.76
N MET A 38 7.85 15.03 8.45
CA MET A 38 6.85 16.08 8.51
C MET A 38 7.30 17.27 9.36
N ASN A 39 7.98 17.04 10.49
CA ASN A 39 8.55 18.10 11.32
C ASN A 39 9.61 18.90 10.57
N ASP A 40 10.53 18.21 9.88
CA ASP A 40 11.61 18.84 9.10
C ASP A 40 11.05 19.69 7.95
N ALA A 41 9.92 19.26 7.36
CA ALA A 41 9.21 20.01 6.33
C ALA A 41 8.25 21.09 6.89
N GLY A 42 8.11 21.21 8.21
CA GLY A 42 7.16 22.14 8.84
C GLY A 42 5.68 21.82 8.60
N VAL A 43 5.36 20.56 8.26
CA VAL A 43 4.00 20.13 7.90
C VAL A 43 3.32 19.50 9.11
N GLN A 44 2.21 20.09 9.56
CA GLN A 44 1.39 19.52 10.62
C GLN A 44 0.34 18.56 10.04
N PRO A 45 0.02 17.44 10.69
CA PRO A 45 -0.97 16.48 10.17
C PRO A 45 -2.36 17.11 9.98
N MET A 46 -2.74 18.06 10.83
CA MET A 46 -3.99 18.83 10.71
C MET A 46 -4.03 19.77 9.49
N SER A 47 -2.90 20.01 8.82
CA SER A 47 -2.85 20.84 7.61
C SER A 47 -3.23 20.07 6.32
N ILE A 48 -3.39 18.75 6.43
CA ILE A 48 -3.83 17.88 5.34
C ILE A 48 -5.32 17.62 5.51
N GLN A 49 -6.16 18.25 4.70
CA GLN A 49 -7.62 18.13 4.76
C GLN A 49 -8.20 17.25 3.65
N GLY A 50 -7.47 17.10 2.54
CA GLY A 50 -7.86 16.24 1.44
C GLY A 50 -6.79 16.12 0.37
N LEU A 51 -7.17 15.59 -0.79
CA LEU A 51 -6.26 15.32 -1.91
C LEU A 51 -5.45 16.55 -2.36
N ALA A 52 -6.03 17.75 -2.29
CA ALA A 52 -5.36 18.99 -2.69
C ALA A 52 -4.12 19.33 -1.83
N ASP A 53 -4.02 18.76 -0.63
CA ASP A 53 -2.92 19.00 0.30
C ASP A 53 -1.79 17.98 0.17
N LEU A 54 -1.96 16.91 -0.62
CA LEU A 54 -0.91 15.91 -0.84
C LEU A 54 0.43 16.48 -1.30
N PRO A 55 0.51 17.54 -2.15
CA PRO A 55 1.78 18.15 -2.53
C PRO A 55 2.57 18.75 -1.36
N LYS A 56 1.94 18.98 -0.20
CA LYS A 56 2.64 19.43 1.02
C LYS A 56 3.46 18.30 1.66
N LEU A 57 3.08 17.04 1.42
CA LEU A 57 3.76 15.89 2.01
C LEU A 57 5.05 15.57 1.23
N PRO A 58 6.18 15.33 1.93
CA PRO A 58 7.41 14.94 1.26
C PRO A 58 7.27 13.58 0.55
N ILE A 59 7.99 13.45 -0.57
CA ILE A 59 7.98 12.22 -1.38
C ILE A 59 8.86 11.15 -0.74
N LEU A 60 8.35 9.92 -0.69
CA LEU A 60 9.08 8.73 -0.26
C LEU A 60 9.57 7.96 -1.49
N THR A 61 10.88 7.73 -1.58
CA THR A 61 11.48 6.95 -2.68
C THR A 61 11.72 5.49 -2.27
N LYS A 62 11.98 4.63 -3.26
CA LYS A 62 12.32 3.21 -3.02
C LYS A 62 13.60 3.05 -2.22
N ASP A 63 14.59 3.91 -2.42
CA ASP A 63 15.87 3.83 -1.70
C ASP A 63 15.72 4.31 -0.26
N MET A 64 14.95 5.37 -0.02
CA MET A 64 14.57 5.77 1.35
C MET A 64 13.84 4.65 2.10
N LEU A 65 12.93 3.93 1.43
CA LEU A 65 12.26 2.75 2.01
C LEU A 65 13.25 1.66 2.45
N ARG A 66 14.29 1.42 1.65
CA ARG A 66 15.33 0.41 1.95
C ARG A 66 16.20 0.85 3.12
N GLU A 67 16.64 2.11 3.13
CA GLU A 67 17.52 2.67 4.16
C GLU A 67 16.83 2.85 5.51
N GLN A 68 15.54 3.21 5.50
CA GLN A 68 14.78 3.61 6.69
C GLN A 68 13.82 2.52 7.18
N HIS A 69 14.00 1.27 6.74
CA HIS A 69 13.06 0.17 6.93
C HIS A 69 12.61 -0.04 8.40
N ALA A 70 13.50 0.19 9.37
CA ALA A 70 13.15 0.11 10.80
C ALA A 70 12.32 1.31 11.28
N ALA A 71 12.68 2.52 10.86
CA ALA A 71 12.00 3.76 11.26
C ALA A 71 10.62 3.93 10.60
N LEU A 72 10.34 3.17 9.54
CA LEU A 72 9.05 3.10 8.84
C LEU A 72 8.05 2.15 9.51
N ARG A 73 8.43 1.44 10.58
CA ARG A 73 7.52 0.59 11.35
C ARG A 73 6.63 1.44 12.25
N ALA A 74 5.32 1.20 12.19
CA ALA A 74 4.37 1.77 13.14
C ALA A 74 4.53 1.10 14.51
N ASP A 75 4.39 1.85 15.59
CA ASP A 75 4.58 1.37 16.97
C ASP A 75 3.31 0.85 17.65
N ASP A 76 2.16 0.95 16.99
CA ASP A 76 0.84 0.59 17.52
C ASP A 76 0.31 -0.78 17.08
N ILE A 77 1.16 -1.59 16.43
CA ILE A 77 0.80 -2.93 15.94
C ILE A 77 1.77 -3.96 16.52
N ASP A 78 1.19 -5.00 17.13
CA ASP A 78 1.93 -6.15 17.65
C ASP A 78 2.52 -6.97 16.49
N ASP A 79 3.77 -7.43 16.63
CA ASP A 79 4.46 -8.22 15.60
C ASP A 79 3.74 -9.52 15.25
N ALA A 80 2.94 -10.10 16.16
CA ALA A 80 2.10 -11.26 15.87
C ALA A 80 1.05 -11.02 14.78
N HIS A 81 0.73 -9.75 14.50
CA HIS A 81 -0.21 -9.34 13.46
C HIS A 81 0.47 -8.80 12.21
N VAL A 82 1.81 -8.84 12.13
CA VAL A 82 2.59 -8.31 11.02
C VAL A 82 3.08 -9.44 10.11
N GLU A 83 2.79 -9.29 8.82
CA GLU A 83 3.24 -10.16 7.74
C GLU A 83 4.31 -9.44 6.91
N ILE A 84 5.31 -10.19 6.42
CA ILE A 84 6.34 -9.66 5.53
C ILE A 84 6.01 -10.05 4.08
N GLY A 85 5.63 -9.07 3.27
CA GLY A 85 5.52 -9.20 1.82
C GLY A 85 6.86 -8.93 1.13
N VAL A 86 7.08 -9.56 -0.03
CA VAL A 86 8.24 -9.33 -0.88
C VAL A 86 7.76 -8.90 -2.27
N THR A 87 8.29 -7.79 -2.80
CA THR A 87 7.95 -7.35 -4.15
C THR A 87 8.60 -8.24 -5.20
N GLY A 88 7.89 -8.56 -6.29
CA GLY A 88 8.47 -9.23 -7.47
C GLY A 88 9.61 -8.38 -8.05
N GLY A 89 10.84 -8.82 -7.83
CA GLY A 89 12.06 -8.05 -8.11
C GLY A 89 12.47 -8.09 -9.58
N THR A 90 11.70 -7.47 -10.48
CA THR A 90 12.09 -7.34 -11.90
C THR A 90 13.42 -6.57 -12.07
N THR A 91 13.77 -5.71 -11.10
CA THR A 91 15.02 -4.93 -11.07
C THR A 91 16.11 -5.54 -10.18
N GLY A 92 16.05 -6.85 -9.87
CA GLY A 92 17.12 -7.61 -9.21
C GLY A 92 17.21 -7.50 -7.68
N ASN A 93 16.64 -6.47 -7.03
CA ASN A 93 16.65 -6.37 -5.56
C ASN A 93 15.22 -6.26 -4.98
N PRO A 94 14.62 -7.39 -4.54
CA PRO A 94 13.30 -7.45 -3.95
C PRO A 94 13.21 -6.60 -2.67
N MET A 95 12.16 -5.78 -2.56
CA MET A 95 11.89 -4.98 -1.38
C MET A 95 10.98 -5.76 -0.42
N ARG A 96 11.36 -5.83 0.86
CA ARG A 96 10.52 -6.35 1.93
C ARG A 96 9.60 -5.23 2.42
N VAL A 97 8.32 -5.53 2.56
CA VAL A 97 7.30 -4.59 3.04
C VAL A 97 6.54 -5.27 4.16
N ARG A 98 6.43 -4.61 5.31
CA ARG A 98 5.59 -5.06 6.41
C ARG A 98 4.15 -4.64 6.17
N ARG A 99 3.21 -5.54 6.42
CA ARG A 99 1.78 -5.31 6.30
C ARG A 99 1.10 -5.95 7.50
N ASP A 100 0.17 -5.28 8.14
CA ASP A 100 -0.64 -5.91 9.16
C ASP A 100 -1.68 -6.85 8.50
N ARG A 101 -2.11 -7.87 9.24
CA ARG A 101 -3.08 -8.86 8.76
C ARG A 101 -4.40 -8.24 8.32
N ALA A 102 -4.87 -7.17 8.97
CA ALA A 102 -6.10 -6.51 8.57
C ALA A 102 -5.94 -5.84 7.19
N SER A 103 -4.79 -5.22 6.89
CA SER A 103 -4.50 -4.68 5.56
C SER A 103 -4.50 -5.77 4.48
N THR A 104 -3.93 -6.94 4.76
CA THR A 104 -3.96 -8.10 3.85
C THR A 104 -5.41 -8.55 3.59
N VAL A 105 -6.24 -8.62 4.62
CA VAL A 105 -7.67 -8.98 4.49
C VAL A 105 -8.42 -7.94 3.65
N TRP A 106 -8.25 -6.65 3.91
CA TRP A 106 -8.89 -5.58 3.13
C TRP A 106 -8.46 -5.60 1.66
N GLN A 107 -7.18 -5.86 1.37
CA GLN A 107 -6.68 -6.02 0.01
C GLN A 107 -7.39 -7.18 -0.70
N ARG A 108 -7.46 -8.35 -0.06
CA ARG A 108 -8.15 -9.52 -0.61
C ARG A 108 -9.64 -9.25 -0.85
N ALA A 109 -10.30 -8.60 0.11
CA ALA A 109 -11.71 -8.24 -0.02
C ALA A 109 -11.96 -7.27 -1.20
N ALA A 110 -11.04 -6.33 -1.42
CA ALA A 110 -11.11 -5.43 -2.58
C ALA A 110 -10.93 -6.18 -3.92
N TYR A 111 -10.02 -7.16 -3.98
CA TYR A 111 -9.85 -8.02 -5.15
C TYR A 111 -11.10 -8.87 -5.42
N TRP A 112 -11.66 -9.51 -4.39
CA TRP A 112 -12.87 -10.31 -4.53
C TRP A 112 -14.06 -9.49 -5.02
N ARG A 113 -14.22 -8.25 -4.56
CA ARG A 113 -15.22 -7.34 -5.13
C ARG A 113 -14.96 -7.10 -6.62
N GLY A 114 -13.72 -6.82 -7.01
CA GLY A 114 -13.35 -6.61 -8.42
C GLY A 114 -13.60 -7.84 -9.29
N PHE A 115 -13.31 -9.03 -8.78
CA PHE A 115 -13.63 -10.30 -9.43
C PHE A 115 -15.15 -10.51 -9.56
N GLY A 116 -15.92 -10.12 -8.54
CA GLY A 116 -17.38 -10.15 -8.58
C GLY A 116 -17.97 -9.33 -9.73
N TRP A 117 -17.35 -8.20 -10.10
CA TRP A 117 -17.77 -7.42 -11.26
C TRP A 117 -17.59 -8.16 -12.60
N ALA A 118 -16.70 -9.16 -12.64
CA ALA A 118 -16.49 -10.05 -13.78
C ALA A 118 -17.27 -11.37 -13.67
N GLY A 119 -18.16 -11.51 -12.67
CA GLY A 119 -18.98 -12.71 -12.46
C GLY A 119 -18.29 -13.86 -11.73
N LEU A 120 -17.15 -13.61 -11.06
CA LEU A 120 -16.50 -14.60 -10.21
C LEU A 120 -16.97 -14.44 -8.76
N HIS A 121 -17.58 -15.47 -8.19
CA HIS A 121 -18.08 -15.43 -6.82
C HIS A 121 -17.28 -16.31 -5.86
N LEU A 122 -17.26 -15.89 -4.58
CA LEU A 122 -16.62 -16.65 -3.51
C LEU A 122 -17.31 -18.01 -3.35
N GLY A 123 -16.51 -19.08 -3.33
CA GLY A 123 -16.99 -20.46 -3.19
C GLY A 123 -17.24 -21.17 -4.52
N GLU A 124 -17.24 -20.47 -5.64
CA GLU A 124 -17.32 -21.08 -6.97
C GLU A 124 -15.94 -21.60 -7.42
N PRO A 125 -15.89 -22.72 -8.18
CA PRO A 125 -14.64 -23.18 -8.78
C PRO A 125 -14.11 -22.16 -9.79
N TRP A 126 -12.83 -21.84 -9.71
CA TRP A 126 -12.15 -20.94 -10.64
C TRP A 126 -10.69 -21.36 -10.80
N VAL A 127 -10.06 -20.92 -11.89
CA VAL A 127 -8.64 -21.14 -12.16
C VAL A 127 -7.93 -19.81 -12.36
N GLN A 128 -6.77 -19.66 -11.72
CA GLN A 128 -5.88 -18.54 -11.96
C GLN A 128 -4.70 -18.99 -12.81
N VAL A 129 -4.51 -18.35 -13.95
CA VAL A 129 -3.36 -18.59 -14.82
C VAL A 129 -2.44 -17.37 -14.75
N PHE A 130 -1.20 -17.58 -14.33
CA PHE A 130 -0.15 -16.56 -14.35
C PHE A 130 1.06 -17.09 -15.12
N GLY A 131 1.70 -16.21 -15.89
CA GLY A 131 2.96 -16.50 -16.56
C GLY A 131 4.15 -15.88 -15.84
N GLY A 132 5.23 -16.63 -15.68
CA GLY A 132 6.56 -16.11 -15.31
C GLY A 132 7.46 -16.03 -16.55
N SER A 133 8.51 -15.20 -16.49
CA SER A 133 9.58 -15.29 -17.49
C SER A 133 10.20 -16.69 -17.44
N LEU A 134 10.42 -17.33 -18.60
CA LEU A 134 11.03 -18.66 -18.72
C LEU A 134 12.48 -18.72 -18.23
N GLY A 135 13.06 -17.61 -17.75
CA GLY A 135 14.42 -17.58 -17.22
C GLY A 135 15.47 -17.96 -18.27
N LEU A 136 15.22 -17.64 -19.55
CA LEU A 136 16.23 -17.79 -20.60
C LEU A 136 17.34 -16.75 -20.35
N VAL A 137 18.29 -17.15 -19.51
CA VAL A 137 19.56 -16.47 -19.26
C VAL A 137 20.28 -16.35 -20.60
N ASN A 138 20.78 -15.15 -20.92
CA ASN A 138 21.70 -14.82 -22.01
C ASN A 138 22.23 -16.02 -22.82
N VAL A 139 21.65 -16.27 -24.00
CA VAL A 139 22.39 -16.99 -25.05
C VAL A 139 23.41 -15.99 -25.58
N SER A 140 24.62 -15.98 -25.01
CA SER A 140 25.72 -15.35 -25.72
C SER A 140 25.97 -16.20 -26.98
N ARG A 141 25.71 -15.61 -28.15
CA ARG A 141 26.31 -16.11 -29.37
C ARG A 141 27.80 -15.81 -29.25
N LYS A 142 28.59 -16.82 -28.88
CA LYS A 142 30.01 -16.83 -29.25
C LYS A 142 30.09 -17.28 -30.70
N GLU A 143 30.65 -16.40 -31.52
CA GLU A 143 31.31 -16.76 -32.78
C GLU A 143 32.45 -17.75 -32.53
#